data_AF-A0A7W8XYB7-F1
#
_entry.id   AF-A0A7W8XYB7-F1
#
_cell.length_a   1.000
_cell.length_b   1.000
_cell.length_c   1.000
_cell.angle_alpha   90.00
_cell.angle_beta   90.00
_cell.angle_gamma   90.00
#
_symmetry.space_group_name_H-M   'P 1'
#
loop_
_entity.id
_entity.type
_entity.pdbx_description
1 polymer ?
#
loop_
_entity_poly.entity_id
_entity_poly.type
_entity_poly.pdbx_seq_one_letter_code
_entity_poly.pdbx_strand_id
1 'polypeptide(L)'
;MLKLTGTKKNASAPPGSAKLDRLMELLGSLVDEGRKVIVFSQFTSMIELIRSRLHDTGISYALLTGDTVDRAIEVRSFQQGDLPVFLISLKAGGVGLNLTAADTVILYDPWWNPAVEEQAVDRAHRIGQDKPVFVYRLIVTDTIEEKMDVLKDKKRALAASLFDHDGQPTLSMTEAEFELLLG
;
A
#
# COMPACT_ATOMS: atom_id res chain seq x y z
N MET A 1 4.75 -14.66 12.80
CA MET A 1 3.39 -14.08 12.82
C MET A 1 3.26 -13.29 14.11
N LEU A 2 3.44 -11.96 14.06
CA LEU A 2 3.36 -11.11 15.25
C LEU A 2 1.90 -10.62 15.41
N LYS A 3 1.20 -11.14 16.41
CA LYS A 3 -0.14 -10.65 16.79
C LYS A 3 0.05 -9.47 17.75
N LEU A 4 -0.59 -8.35 17.45
CA LEU A 4 -0.53 -7.12 18.23
C LEU A 4 -1.53 -7.21 19.41
N THR A 5 -1.03 -7.19 20.64
CA THR A 5 -1.84 -6.93 21.84
C THR A 5 -1.73 -5.44 22.14
N GLY A 6 -2.85 -4.71 22.00
CA GLY A 6 -2.86 -3.25 22.04
C GLY A 6 -2.65 -2.65 23.43
N THR A 7 -1.77 -1.66 23.52
CA THR A 7 -1.77 -0.65 24.60
C THR A 7 -2.33 0.66 24.06
N LYS A 8 -3.42 1.12 24.69
CA LYS A 8 -4.16 2.34 24.40
C LYS A 8 -3.25 3.58 24.34
N LYS A 9 -3.31 4.33 23.23
CA LYS A 9 -3.27 5.81 23.24
C LYS A 9 -3.82 6.40 21.93
N ASN A 10 -4.78 7.31 22.10
CA ASN A 10 -5.38 8.28 21.18
C ASN A 10 -6.11 7.77 19.92
N ALA A 11 -7.42 7.60 20.08
CA ALA A 11 -8.38 7.46 18.99
C ALA A 11 -8.78 8.85 18.45
N SER A 12 -8.16 9.27 17.34
CA SER A 12 -8.76 10.25 16.40
C SER A 12 -8.05 10.36 15.05
N ALA A 13 -7.05 9.52 14.76
CA ALA A 13 -6.38 9.50 13.47
C ALA A 13 -7.21 8.63 12.50
N PRO A 14 -7.56 9.10 11.29
CA PRO A 14 -8.20 8.24 10.29
C PRO A 14 -7.31 7.00 10.05
N PRO A 15 -7.87 5.83 9.70
CA PRO A 15 -7.08 4.59 9.64
C PRO A 15 -5.83 4.66 8.73
N GLY A 16 -5.89 5.49 7.67
CA GLY A 16 -4.72 5.78 6.83
C GLY A 16 -3.58 6.49 7.57
N SER A 17 -3.88 7.33 8.56
CA SER A 17 -2.90 8.01 9.40
C SER A 17 -2.23 7.04 10.37
N ALA A 18 -2.98 6.15 11.03
CA ALA A 18 -2.38 5.19 11.97
C ALA A 18 -1.40 4.22 11.27
N LYS A 19 -1.75 3.78 10.06
CA LYS A 19 -0.89 2.94 9.22
C LYS A 19 0.37 3.69 8.77
N LEU A 20 0.21 4.96 8.38
CA LEU A 20 1.31 5.83 7.99
C LEU A 20 2.25 6.11 9.16
N ASP A 21 1.71 6.42 10.34
CA ASP A 21 2.49 6.63 11.56
C ASP A 21 3.32 5.40 11.90
N ARG A 22 2.71 4.20 11.80
CA ARG A 22 3.44 2.95 12.02
C ARG A 22 4.53 2.70 10.98
N LEU A 23 4.28 3.03 9.71
CA LEU A 23 5.33 2.98 8.68
C LEU A 23 6.49 3.90 9.07
N MET A 24 6.22 5.14 9.49
CA MET A 24 7.25 6.11 9.83
C MET A 24 8.08 5.67 11.05
N GLU A 25 7.45 5.09 12.09
CA GLU A 25 8.15 4.51 13.24
C GLU A 25 9.10 3.37 12.81
N LEU A 26 8.61 2.48 11.94
CA LEU A 26 9.40 1.36 11.43
C LEU A 26 10.56 1.86 10.57
N LEU A 27 10.30 2.81 9.66
CA LEU A 27 11.34 3.41 8.82
C LEU A 27 12.41 4.09 9.66
N GLY A 28 12.03 4.91 10.65
CA GLY A 28 13.00 5.55 11.54
C GLY A 28 13.92 4.53 12.21
N SER A 29 13.35 3.47 12.79
CA SER A 29 14.13 2.41 13.45
C SER A 29 15.09 1.71 12.48
N LEU A 30 14.62 1.35 11.28
CA LEU A 30 15.43 0.66 10.27
C LEU A 30 16.55 1.56 9.71
N VAL A 31 16.26 2.85 9.50
CA VAL A 31 17.25 3.82 9.02
C VAL A 31 18.32 4.08 10.08
N ASP A 32 17.94 4.20 11.35
CA ASP A 32 18.87 4.34 12.48
C ASP A 32 19.80 3.12 12.62
N GLU A 33 19.32 1.92 12.27
CA GLU A 33 20.11 0.69 12.18
C GLU A 33 21.01 0.63 10.91
N GLY A 34 20.96 1.65 10.04
CA GLY A 34 21.73 1.71 8.79
C GLY A 34 21.21 0.80 7.69
N ARG A 35 19.94 0.38 7.78
CA ARG A 35 19.32 -0.54 6.81
C ARG A 35 18.79 0.20 5.59
N LYS A 36 18.77 -0.50 4.46
CA LYS A 36 18.17 0.00 3.21
C LYS A 36 16.82 -0.65 2.96
N VAL A 37 15.80 0.20 2.80
CA VAL A 37 14.40 -0.19 2.79
C VAL A 37 13.74 0.19 1.47
N ILE A 38 12.99 -0.73 0.88
CA ILE A 38 12.09 -0.45 -0.25
C ILE A 38 10.67 -0.40 0.29
N VAL A 39 9.91 0.64 -0.05
CA VAL A 39 8.50 0.76 0.27
C VAL A 39 7.68 0.76 -1.02
N PHE A 40 6.77 -0.21 -1.13
CA PHE A 40 5.84 -0.31 -2.25
C PHE A 40 4.45 0.16 -1.84
N SER A 41 3.81 0.94 -2.73
CA SER A 41 2.36 1.17 -2.70
C SER A 41 1.81 1.17 -4.11
N GLN A 42 0.56 0.71 -4.26
CA GLN A 42 -0.16 0.79 -5.53
C GLN A 42 -0.81 2.17 -5.77
N PHE A 43 -0.95 2.98 -4.73
CA PHE A 43 -1.60 4.29 -4.78
C PHE A 43 -0.56 5.40 -4.80
N THR A 44 -0.48 6.14 -5.90
CA THR A 44 0.44 7.29 -6.02
C THR A 44 0.12 8.37 -4.99
N SER A 45 -1.15 8.58 -4.65
CA SER A 45 -1.56 9.48 -3.56
C SER A 45 -0.94 9.08 -2.21
N MET A 46 -0.81 7.79 -1.94
CA MET A 46 -0.18 7.31 -0.71
C MET A 46 1.34 7.48 -0.74
N ILE A 47 1.97 7.26 -1.90
CA ILE A 47 3.40 7.59 -2.09
C ILE A 47 3.66 9.06 -1.77
N GLU A 48 2.82 9.98 -2.24
CA GLU A 48 2.97 11.42 -1.96
C GLU A 48 2.82 11.74 -0.46
N LEU A 49 1.91 11.08 0.25
CA LEU A 49 1.76 11.25 1.70
C LEU A 49 3.00 10.74 2.46
N ILE A 50 3.50 9.55 2.10
CA ILE A 50 4.73 8.99 2.68
C ILE A 50 5.91 9.92 2.40
N ARG A 51 6.00 10.41 1.17
CA ARG A 51 7.03 11.36 0.74
C ARG A 51 7.05 12.63 1.59
N SER A 52 5.89 13.22 1.83
CA SER A 52 5.76 14.39 2.71
C SER A 52 6.27 14.08 4.11
N ARG A 53 5.88 12.94 4.69
CA ARG A 53 6.31 12.55 6.03
C ARG A 53 7.82 12.29 6.11
N LEU A 54 8.42 11.66 5.11
CA LEU A 54 9.86 11.45 5.06
C LEU A 54 10.64 12.77 5.00
N HIS A 55 10.14 13.73 4.22
CA HIS A 55 10.69 15.09 4.18
C HIS A 55 10.62 15.77 5.55
N ASP A 56 9.46 15.71 6.22
CA ASP A 56 9.26 16.31 7.54
C ASP A 56 10.17 15.69 8.61
N THR A 57 10.50 14.40 8.47
CA THR A 57 11.42 13.69 9.38
C THR A 57 12.89 13.75 8.96
N GLY A 58 13.21 14.39 7.82
CA GLY A 58 14.57 14.48 7.30
C GLY A 58 15.16 13.16 6.76
N ILE A 59 14.33 12.15 6.50
CA ILE A 59 14.77 10.87 5.93
C ILE A 59 14.87 11.04 4.41
N SER A 60 16.07 10.90 3.86
CA SER A 60 16.31 10.97 2.42
C SER A 60 15.77 9.71 1.72
N TYR A 61 15.32 9.86 0.48
CA TYR A 61 14.74 8.75 -0.28
C TYR A 61 14.96 8.92 -1.78
N ALA A 62 14.96 7.81 -2.50
CA ALA A 62 14.78 7.74 -3.95
C ALA A 62 13.29 7.52 -4.28
N LEU A 63 12.85 7.94 -5.48
CA LEU A 63 11.45 7.85 -5.88
C LEU A 63 11.29 7.33 -7.31
N LEU A 64 10.56 6.22 -7.44
CA LEU A 64 10.18 5.66 -8.73
C LEU A 64 8.66 5.58 -8.87
N THR A 65 8.12 6.38 -9.77
CA THR A 65 6.71 6.36 -10.18
C THR A 65 6.58 6.23 -11.69
N GLY A 66 5.35 6.21 -12.20
CA GLY A 66 5.09 6.19 -13.65
C GLY A 66 5.66 7.43 -14.35
N ASP A 67 5.72 8.55 -13.64
CA ASP A 67 6.14 9.85 -14.13
C ASP A 67 7.65 10.09 -13.98
N THR A 68 8.39 9.14 -13.37
CA THR A 68 9.85 9.25 -13.23
C THR A 68 10.50 9.17 -14.61
N VAL A 69 11.11 10.29 -15.02
CA VAL A 69 11.81 10.45 -16.30
C VAL A 69 13.10 9.62 -16.34
N ASP A 70 13.99 9.80 -15.37
CA ASP A 70 15.26 9.08 -15.30
C ASP A 70 15.25 8.02 -14.19
N ARG A 71 14.72 6.85 -14.56
CA ARG A 71 14.63 5.70 -13.66
C ARG A 71 16.02 5.17 -13.27
N ALA A 72 17.01 5.29 -14.15
CA ALA A 72 18.34 4.75 -13.91
C ALA A 72 19.09 5.54 -12.85
N ILE A 73 18.90 6.86 -12.82
CA ILE A 73 19.44 7.73 -11.76
C ILE A 73 18.85 7.34 -10.41
N GLU A 74 17.53 7.23 -10.26
CA GLU A 74 16.89 6.87 -8.98
C GLU A 74 17.37 5.52 -8.45
N VAL A 75 17.43 4.52 -9.33
CA VAL A 75 17.94 3.18 -8.98
C VAL A 75 19.42 3.24 -8.55
N ARG A 76 20.25 4.00 -9.27
CA ARG A 76 21.66 4.17 -8.92
C ARG A 76 21.83 4.90 -7.59
N SER A 77 21.09 5.97 -7.37
CA SER A 77 21.13 6.76 -6.13
C SER A 77 20.76 5.91 -4.93
N PHE A 78 19.79 5.00 -5.06
CA PHE A 78 19.47 4.05 -4.00
C PHE A 78 20.54 2.95 -3.85
N GLN A 79 20.98 2.34 -4.95
CA GLN A 79 21.91 1.21 -4.92
C GLN A 79 23.30 1.62 -4.40
N GLN A 80 23.83 2.73 -4.90
CA GLN A 80 25.20 3.19 -4.68
C GLN A 80 25.31 4.37 -3.73
N GLY A 81 24.25 5.14 -3.56
CA GLY A 81 24.24 6.32 -2.68
C GLY A 81 23.77 6.03 -1.26
N ASP A 82 23.64 7.10 -0.50
CA ASP A 82 23.26 7.10 0.92
C ASP A 82 21.76 7.35 1.14
N LEU A 83 20.93 7.00 0.16
CA LEU A 83 19.48 7.08 0.29
C LEU A 83 18.97 5.80 0.99
N PRO A 84 18.53 5.87 2.25
CA PRO A 84 18.13 4.68 3.00
C PRO A 84 16.77 4.13 2.58
N VAL A 85 15.93 4.93 1.92
CA VAL A 85 14.57 4.54 1.51
C VAL A 85 14.39 4.65 0.00
N PHE A 86 13.76 3.65 -0.62
CA PHE A 86 13.28 3.73 -1.99
C PHE A 86 11.75 3.61 -2.03
N LEU A 87 11.06 4.68 -2.43
CA LEU A 87 9.64 4.67 -2.69
C LEU A 87 9.36 4.21 -4.11
N ILE A 88 8.56 3.16 -4.27
CA ILE A 88 8.19 2.63 -5.59
C ILE A 88 6.68 2.51 -5.71
N SER A 89 6.10 3.16 -6.72
CA SER A 89 4.72 2.89 -7.09
C SER A 89 4.63 1.61 -7.91
N LEU A 90 3.65 0.76 -7.60
CA LEU A 90 3.59 -0.59 -8.18
C LEU A 90 3.27 -0.56 -9.70
N LYS A 91 2.61 0.50 -10.20
CA LYS A 91 2.47 0.78 -11.64
C LYS A 91 3.81 0.98 -12.35
N ALA A 92 4.84 1.45 -11.64
CA ALA A 92 6.22 1.57 -12.13
C ALA A 92 7.08 0.33 -11.80
N GLY A 93 6.60 -0.55 -10.92
CA GLY A 93 7.28 -1.78 -10.50
C GLY A 93 7.31 -2.90 -11.54
N GLY A 94 6.51 -2.83 -12.61
CA GLY A 94 6.50 -3.82 -13.70
C GLY A 94 7.79 -3.92 -14.54
N VAL A 95 8.78 -3.07 -14.27
CA VAL A 95 10.01 -2.89 -15.04
C VAL A 95 11.13 -3.61 -14.30
N GLY A 96 11.88 -4.55 -14.89
CA GLY A 96 12.89 -5.37 -14.20
C GLY A 96 14.03 -4.61 -13.50
N LEU A 97 13.77 -4.07 -12.30
CA LEU A 97 14.76 -3.37 -11.49
C LEU A 97 15.61 -4.37 -10.70
N ASN A 98 16.92 -4.15 -10.68
CA ASN A 98 17.84 -4.84 -9.78
C ASN A 98 18.00 -3.97 -8.53
N LEU A 99 17.55 -4.42 -7.34
CA LEU A 99 17.50 -3.62 -6.11
C LEU A 99 18.19 -4.30 -4.90
N THR A 100 19.29 -5.00 -5.17
CA THR A 100 20.10 -5.78 -4.21
C THR A 100 20.68 -5.02 -3.02
N ALA A 101 20.72 -3.69 -3.03
CA ALA A 101 21.15 -2.93 -1.87
C ALA A 101 20.17 -3.02 -0.70
N ALA A 102 18.89 -3.33 -0.96
CA ALA A 102 17.88 -3.45 0.07
C ALA A 102 18.01 -4.76 0.85
N ASP A 103 17.81 -4.68 2.16
CA ASP A 103 17.62 -5.83 3.04
C ASP A 103 16.20 -5.88 3.63
N THR A 104 15.38 -4.87 3.33
CA THR A 104 14.00 -4.79 3.82
C THR A 104 13.07 -4.34 2.70
N VAL A 105 11.93 -5.02 2.58
CA VAL A 105 10.82 -4.68 1.70
C VAL A 105 9.58 -4.47 2.55
N ILE A 106 8.93 -3.31 2.42
CA ILE A 106 7.67 -2.99 3.06
C ILE A 106 6.61 -2.86 1.98
N LEU A 107 5.60 -3.71 2.06
CA LEU A 107 4.38 -3.63 1.25
C LEU A 107 3.36 -2.84 2.05
N TYR A 108 3.18 -1.58 1.65
CA TYR A 108 2.29 -0.68 2.37
C TYR A 108 0.84 -1.15 2.20
N ASP A 109 0.36 -1.42 0.99
CA ASP A 109 -1.04 -1.80 0.74
C ASP A 109 -1.20 -3.26 0.30
N PRO A 110 -2.33 -3.91 0.63
CA PRO A 110 -2.57 -5.30 0.24
C PRO A 110 -2.59 -5.44 -1.28
N TRP A 111 -1.89 -6.46 -1.75
CA TRP A 111 -1.85 -6.83 -3.15
C TRP A 111 -2.44 -8.24 -3.30
N TRP A 112 -3.52 -8.36 -4.07
CA TRP A 112 -4.31 -9.60 -4.14
C TRP A 112 -3.74 -10.63 -5.13
N ASN A 113 -2.68 -10.30 -5.89
CA ASN A 113 -2.03 -11.22 -6.83
C ASN A 113 -0.62 -11.62 -6.34
N PRO A 114 -0.48 -12.79 -5.68
CA PRO A 114 0.79 -13.27 -5.11
C PRO A 114 1.98 -13.25 -6.06
N ALA A 115 1.77 -13.49 -7.37
CA ALA A 115 2.86 -13.60 -8.34
C ALA A 115 3.59 -12.26 -8.59
N VAL A 116 2.87 -11.14 -8.54
CA VAL A 116 3.49 -9.81 -8.74
C VAL A 116 4.23 -9.36 -7.48
N GLU A 117 3.74 -9.77 -6.32
CA GLU A 117 4.41 -9.53 -5.05
C GLU A 117 5.73 -10.31 -4.96
N GLU A 118 5.68 -11.61 -5.26
CA GLU A 118 6.86 -12.47 -5.33
C GLU A 118 7.89 -11.90 -6.30
N GLN A 119 7.46 -11.43 -7.47
CA GLN A 119 8.35 -10.76 -8.43
C GLN A 119 8.99 -9.46 -7.88
N ALA A 120 8.28 -8.69 -7.06
CA ALA A 120 8.82 -7.48 -6.44
C ALA A 120 9.83 -7.81 -5.33
N VAL A 121 9.54 -8.84 -4.54
CA VAL A 121 10.39 -9.36 -3.47
C VAL A 121 11.65 -10.04 -4.02
N ASP A 122 11.52 -10.86 -5.07
CA ASP A 122 12.60 -11.57 -5.76
C ASP A 122 13.67 -10.61 -6.32
N ARG A 123 13.31 -9.36 -6.58
CA ARG A 123 14.26 -8.33 -7.06
C ARG A 123 15.16 -7.77 -5.97
N ALA A 124 14.72 -7.86 -4.71
CA ALA A 124 15.56 -7.64 -3.55
C ALA A 124 16.30 -8.93 -3.17
N HIS A 125 15.66 -10.10 -3.26
CA HIS A 125 16.24 -11.42 -3.04
C HIS A 125 16.98 -11.96 -4.29
N ARG A 126 18.09 -11.34 -4.71
CA ARG A 126 18.90 -11.93 -5.79
C ARG A 126 19.89 -12.96 -5.25
N ILE A 127 20.03 -14.09 -5.94
CA ILE A 127 21.05 -15.12 -5.69
C ILE A 127 22.44 -14.47 -5.69
N GLY A 128 23.18 -14.59 -4.58
CA GLY A 128 24.52 -14.01 -4.39
C GLY A 128 24.61 -12.90 -3.34
N GLN A 129 23.50 -12.54 -2.68
CA GLN A 129 23.49 -11.64 -1.53
C GLN A 129 23.53 -12.44 -0.21
N ASP A 130 24.52 -12.18 0.65
CA ASP A 130 24.69 -12.87 1.94
C ASP A 130 23.73 -12.36 3.04
N LYS A 131 22.98 -11.29 2.77
CA LYS A 131 22.09 -10.66 3.75
C LYS A 131 20.66 -11.20 3.61
N PRO A 132 20.02 -11.65 4.71
CA PRO A 132 18.61 -12.00 4.69
C PRO A 132 17.77 -10.76 4.35
N VAL A 133 16.85 -10.90 3.40
CA VAL A 133 15.90 -9.84 3.06
C VAL A 133 14.60 -10.09 3.83
N PHE A 134 14.09 -9.05 4.49
CA PHE A 134 12.89 -9.10 5.32
C PHE A 134 11.71 -8.47 4.59
N VAL A 135 10.57 -9.16 4.57
CA VAL A 135 9.34 -8.65 3.94
C VAL A 135 8.29 -8.36 5.00
N TYR A 136 7.86 -7.11 5.08
CA TYR A 136 6.79 -6.63 5.95
C TYR A 136 5.53 -6.32 5.12
N ARG A 137 4.38 -6.83 5.55
CA ARG A 137 3.07 -6.46 5.00
C ARG A 137 2.32 -5.63 6.03
N LEU A 138 2.05 -4.36 5.72
CA LEU A 138 1.26 -3.50 6.61
C LEU A 138 -0.23 -3.76 6.36
N ILE A 139 -0.82 -4.56 7.24
CA ILE A 139 -2.25 -4.85 7.25
C ILE A 139 -2.87 -4.00 8.36
N VAL A 140 -3.94 -3.29 8.05
CA VAL A 140 -4.74 -2.63 9.08
C VAL A 140 -5.86 -3.58 9.46
N THR A 141 -5.85 -4.05 10.69
CA THR A 141 -7.00 -4.76 11.27
C THR A 141 -8.02 -3.69 11.66
N ASP A 142 -9.29 -3.86 11.28
CA ASP A 142 -10.42 -2.98 11.63
C ASP A 142 -10.51 -1.62 10.95
N THR A 143 -10.38 -1.56 9.62
CA THR A 143 -10.87 -0.37 8.88
C THR A 143 -12.24 -0.64 8.28
N ILE A 144 -12.95 0.43 7.98
CA ILE A 144 -14.33 0.52 7.48
C ILE A 144 -14.62 -0.39 6.26
N GLU A 145 -13.62 -1.01 5.66
CA GLU A 145 -13.73 -2.03 4.60
C GLU A 145 -14.62 -3.21 4.98
N GLU A 146 -14.63 -3.68 6.24
CA GLU A 146 -15.55 -4.74 6.66
C GLU A 146 -17.02 -4.27 6.66
N LYS A 147 -17.26 -2.98 6.95
CA LYS A 147 -18.59 -2.37 6.83
C LYS A 147 -18.95 -2.08 5.38
N MET A 148 -17.98 -1.78 4.53
CA MET A 148 -18.19 -1.41 3.13
C MET A 148 -18.49 -2.65 2.26
N ASP A 149 -17.87 -3.79 2.55
CA ASP A 149 -18.24 -5.07 1.94
C ASP A 149 -19.61 -5.55 2.42
N VAL A 150 -19.93 -5.41 3.72
CA VAL A 150 -21.30 -5.67 4.22
C VAL A 150 -22.33 -4.73 3.58
N LEU A 151 -21.98 -3.46 3.32
CA LEU A 151 -22.85 -2.50 2.62
C LEU A 151 -22.98 -2.82 1.12
N LYS A 152 -21.90 -3.23 0.44
CA LYS A 152 -21.95 -3.67 -0.96
C LYS A 152 -22.77 -4.95 -1.11
N ASP A 153 -22.66 -5.89 -0.18
CA ASP A 153 -23.42 -7.12 -0.21
C ASP A 153 -24.89 -6.89 0.16
N LYS A 154 -25.21 -5.99 1.09
CA LYS A 154 -26.59 -5.51 1.30
C LYS A 154 -27.15 -4.80 0.08
N LYS A 155 -26.35 -3.96 -0.60
CA LYS A 155 -26.76 -3.25 -1.83
C LYS A 155 -26.99 -4.22 -2.99
N ARG A 156 -26.17 -5.26 -3.13
CA ARG A 156 -26.37 -6.35 -4.10
C ARG A 156 -27.60 -7.20 -3.78
N ALA A 157 -27.83 -7.52 -2.51
CA ALA A 157 -29.01 -8.27 -2.10
C ALA A 157 -30.32 -7.48 -2.32
N LEU A 158 -30.29 -6.18 -2.05
CA LEU A 158 -31.41 -5.27 -2.35
C LEU A 158 -31.64 -5.15 -3.86
N ALA A 159 -30.58 -4.96 -4.65
CA ALA A 159 -30.69 -4.94 -6.11
C ALA A 159 -31.25 -6.28 -6.66
N ALA A 160 -30.80 -7.42 -6.13
CA ALA A 160 -31.32 -8.73 -6.51
C ALA A 160 -32.80 -8.92 -6.11
N SER A 161 -33.25 -8.32 -5.00
CA SER A 161 -34.66 -8.36 -4.60
C SER A 161 -35.58 -7.43 -5.42
N LEU A 162 -35.00 -6.51 -6.20
CA LEU A 162 -35.73 -5.64 -7.11
C LEU A 162 -35.97 -6.27 -8.49
N PHE A 163 -35.40 -7.46 -8.76
CA PHE A 163 -35.64 -8.22 -9.98
C PHE A 163 -36.33 -9.54 -9.62
N ASP A 164 -37.47 -9.83 -10.25
CA ASP A 164 -38.13 -11.12 -10.08
C ASP A 164 -37.42 -12.21 -10.90
N HIS A 165 -37.79 -13.50 -10.74
CA HIS A 165 -37.12 -14.65 -11.36
C HIS A 165 -36.93 -14.60 -12.90
N ASP A 166 -37.62 -13.69 -13.60
CA ASP A 166 -37.53 -13.46 -15.04
C ASP A 166 -36.76 -12.17 -15.43
N GLY A 167 -36.06 -11.51 -14.49
CA GLY A 167 -35.21 -10.34 -14.76
C GLY A 167 -35.95 -9.03 -15.00
N GLN A 168 -37.25 -8.97 -14.68
CA GLN A 168 -38.03 -7.73 -14.76
C GLN A 168 -38.03 -6.98 -13.42
N PRO A 169 -37.88 -5.64 -13.43
CA PRO A 169 -37.86 -4.83 -12.22
C PRO A 169 -39.23 -4.81 -11.55
N THR A 170 -39.30 -5.12 -10.24
CA THR A 170 -40.56 -5.41 -9.55
C THR A 170 -41.26 -4.20 -8.93
N LEU A 171 -40.78 -2.96 -9.09
CA LEU A 171 -41.45 -1.79 -8.50
C LEU A 171 -41.47 -0.58 -9.43
N SER A 172 -42.67 -0.04 -9.61
CA SER A 172 -42.98 1.25 -10.25
C SER A 172 -42.50 2.41 -9.37
N MET A 173 -41.18 2.61 -9.27
CA MET A 173 -40.58 3.81 -8.70
C MET A 173 -39.86 4.60 -9.79
N THR A 174 -40.00 5.91 -9.72
CA THR A 174 -39.48 6.83 -10.73
C THR A 174 -37.96 7.01 -10.58
N GLU A 175 -37.30 7.34 -11.69
CA GLU A 175 -35.83 7.49 -11.79
C GLU A 175 -35.26 8.46 -10.75
N ALA A 176 -36.03 9.49 -10.38
CA ALA A 176 -35.69 10.46 -9.34
C ALA A 176 -35.63 9.86 -7.92
N GLU A 177 -36.47 8.86 -7.62
CA GLU A 177 -36.48 8.19 -6.32
C GLU A 177 -35.31 7.20 -6.19
N PHE A 178 -34.85 6.67 -7.32
CA PHE A 178 -33.66 5.82 -7.40
C PHE A 178 -32.37 6.62 -7.18
N GLU A 179 -32.29 7.83 -7.73
CA GLU A 179 -31.16 8.76 -7.52
C GLU A 179 -31.04 9.22 -6.06
N LEU A 180 -32.17 9.46 -5.38
CA LEU A 180 -32.20 9.88 -3.98
C LEU A 180 -31.68 8.80 -3.01
N LEU A 181 -31.81 7.53 -3.38
CA LEU A 181 -31.35 6.39 -2.59
C LEU A 181 -29.86 6.05 -2.80
N LEU A 182 -29.26 6.54 -3.88
CA LEU A 182 -27.88 6.27 -4.27
C LEU A 182 -26.86 7.35 -3.87
N GLY A 183 -27.32 8.38 -3.15
CA GLY A 183 -26.50 9.48 -2.63
C GLY A 183 -25.13 9.06 -2.11
#